data_AF-A0A1H0TQA2-F1
#
_entry.id   AF-A0A1H0TQA2-F1
#
_cell.length_a   1.000
_cell.length_b   1.000
_cell.length_c   1.000
_cell.angle_alpha   90.00
_cell.angle_beta   90.00
_cell.angle_gamma   90.00
#
_symmetry.space_group_name_H-M   'P 1'
#
loop_
_entity.id
_entity.type
_entity.pdbx_description
1 polymer ?
#
loop_
_entity_poly.entity_id
_entity_poly.type
_entity_poly.pdbx_seq_one_letter_code
_entity_poly.pdbx_strand_id
1 'polypeptide(L)'
;MNITPDIPHLDPIRLQVRKHALLNEVSAKPSRRWWRFAVPSTALVAAVAVTLVLWTPTNQDASASWTAEPRAPVDLAPMIAACGKTLDQMDAERGLEGRPVWPAPREVAVTDQRGDMTMVVFTGPQSEALCWGTPKDVGMSAHGSVEEREPLGDRLFADLAPRIGMTEVSGGTSTTILTGRVSPKVDKAVIVTEDALEVTASLGNGWIVTWWPSRGKPKEVRLYDGAGVLLETAPVPVRSR
;
A
#
# COMPACT_ATOMS: atom_id res chain seq x y z
N MET A 1 15.82 2.00 41.20
CA MET A 1 15.81 0.52 41.25
C MET A 1 15.74 0.02 39.82
N ASN A 2 16.83 -0.56 39.31
CA ASN A 2 16.89 -1.13 37.96
C ASN A 2 16.53 -2.62 38.05
N ILE A 3 15.41 -3.01 37.43
CA ILE A 3 15.01 -4.41 37.28
C ILE A 3 15.38 -4.80 35.85
N THR A 4 16.55 -5.40 35.67
CA THR A 4 16.88 -6.09 34.42
C THR A 4 16.16 -7.44 34.41
N PRO A 5 15.26 -7.72 33.45
CA PRO A 5 14.59 -9.00 33.36
C PRO A 5 15.62 -10.09 33.05
N ASP A 6 15.62 -11.12 33.89
CA ASP A 6 16.52 -12.27 33.75
C ASP A 6 16.11 -13.07 32.51
N ILE A 7 17.05 -13.23 31.56
CA ILE A 7 16.77 -13.96 30.32
C ILE A 7 16.73 -15.44 30.69
N PRO A 8 15.61 -16.16 30.44
CA PRO A 8 15.51 -17.56 30.81
C PRO A 8 16.57 -18.37 30.06
N HIS A 9 17.49 -18.96 30.82
CA HIS A 9 18.48 -19.88 30.30
C HIS A 9 17.77 -21.11 29.71
N LEU A 10 17.68 -21.14 28.38
CA LEU A 10 17.17 -22.31 27.67
C LEU A 10 18.19 -23.45 27.79
N ASP A 11 17.69 -24.62 28.20
CA ASP A 11 18.47 -25.85 28.29
C ASP A 11 19.20 -26.13 26.95
N PRO A 12 20.56 -26.22 26.96
CA PRO A 12 21.34 -26.43 25.75
C PRO A 12 20.98 -27.73 25.01
N ILE A 13 20.45 -28.74 25.73
CA ILE A 13 20.01 -30.00 25.13
C ILE A 13 18.75 -29.77 24.28
N ARG A 14 17.76 -29.00 24.79
CA ARG A 14 16.54 -28.68 24.04
C ARG A 14 16.83 -27.87 22.77
N LEU A 15 17.82 -26.98 22.82
CA LEU A 15 18.27 -26.22 21.64
C LEU A 15 18.91 -27.13 20.60
N GLN A 16 19.77 -28.09 21.01
CA GLN A 16 20.37 -29.03 20.07
C GLN A 16 19.34 -29.98 19.43
N VAL A 17 18.38 -30.48 20.20
CA VAL A 17 17.31 -31.35 19.69
C VAL A 17 16.45 -30.61 18.65
N ARG A 18 16.05 -29.35 18.92
CA ARG A 18 15.30 -28.54 17.95
C ARG A 18 16.10 -28.24 16.69
N LYS A 19 17.40 -27.95 16.83
CA LYS A 19 18.29 -27.72 15.69
C LYS A 19 18.39 -28.96 14.79
N HIS A 20 18.52 -30.14 15.38
CA HIS A 20 18.56 -31.40 14.62
C HIS A 20 17.23 -31.72 13.93
N ALA A 21 16.09 -31.47 14.58
CA ALA A 21 14.77 -31.67 13.99
C ALA A 21 14.56 -30.78 12.74
N LEU A 22 14.93 -29.50 12.82
CA LEU A 22 14.84 -28.56 11.71
C LEU A 22 15.75 -28.95 10.53
N LEU A 23 16.97 -29.42 10.81
CA LEU A 23 17.88 -29.88 9.76
C LEU A 23 17.37 -31.17 9.09
N ASN A 24 16.69 -32.05 9.83
CA ASN A 24 16.06 -33.24 9.27
C ASN A 24 14.85 -32.92 8.38
N GLU A 25 14.04 -31.91 8.73
CA GLU A 25 12.95 -31.47 7.84
C GLU A 25 13.48 -30.85 6.54
N VAL A 26 14.50 -29.98 6.62
CA VAL A 26 15.07 -29.33 5.43
C VAL A 26 15.82 -30.33 4.53
N SER A 27 16.42 -31.37 5.11
CA SER A 27 17.15 -32.40 4.35
C SER A 27 16.26 -33.51 3.79
N ALA A 28 14.97 -33.56 4.15
CA ALA A 28 14.00 -34.47 3.58
C ALA A 28 13.73 -34.12 2.10
N LYS A 29 14.66 -34.55 1.24
CA LYS A 29 14.52 -34.52 -0.22
C LYS A 29 13.23 -35.26 -0.60
N PRO A 30 12.37 -34.71 -1.47
CA PRO A 30 11.19 -35.44 -1.94
C PRO A 30 11.66 -36.71 -2.64
N SER A 31 11.35 -37.87 -2.06
CA SER A 31 11.65 -39.15 -2.66
C SER A 31 10.83 -39.27 -3.94
N ARG A 32 11.52 -39.16 -5.09
CA ARG A 32 10.94 -39.48 -6.40
C ARG A 32 10.57 -40.96 -6.39
N ARG A 33 9.35 -41.26 -5.98
CA ARG A 33 8.74 -42.59 -5.96
C ARG A 33 8.50 -43.01 -7.41
N TRP A 34 9.53 -43.63 -7.98
CA TRP A 34 9.57 -44.19 -9.33
C TRP A 34 8.60 -45.37 -9.42
N TRP A 35 7.32 -45.09 -9.69
CA TRP A 35 6.37 -46.13 -10.08
C TRP A 35 6.60 -46.45 -11.55
N ARG A 36 7.29 -47.57 -11.79
CA ARG A 36 7.25 -48.29 -13.05
C ARG A 36 5.88 -48.97 -13.15
N PHE A 37 4.99 -48.42 -13.97
CA PHE A 37 3.90 -49.18 -14.56
C PHE A 37 4.04 -49.11 -16.07
N ALA A 38 4.41 -50.25 -16.65
CA ALA A 38 4.19 -50.53 -18.05
C ALA A 38 2.69 -50.69 -18.27
N VAL A 39 2.11 -49.90 -19.17
CA VAL A 39 0.79 -50.17 -19.75
C VAL A 39 0.89 -49.95 -21.26
N PRO A 40 0.38 -50.87 -22.10
CA PRO A 40 0.59 -50.87 -23.54
C PRO A 40 -0.26 -49.81 -24.25
N SER A 41 0.24 -49.39 -25.39
CA SER A 41 -0.36 -48.45 -26.33
C SER A 41 -1.54 -49.09 -27.07
N THR A 42 -2.78 -48.66 -26.82
CA THR A 42 -3.88 -48.67 -27.81
C THR A 42 -5.04 -47.77 -27.36
N ALA A 43 -5.31 -46.74 -28.17
CA ALA A 43 -6.61 -46.14 -28.48
C ALA A 43 -7.60 -45.84 -27.32
N LEU A 44 -7.72 -44.55 -26.98
CA LEU A 44 -9.02 -43.83 -26.94
C LEU A 44 -8.74 -42.33 -26.80
N VAL A 45 -8.71 -41.65 -27.94
CA VAL A 45 -8.86 -40.19 -28.01
C VAL A 45 -10.32 -39.89 -27.72
N ALA A 46 -10.65 -39.64 -26.45
CA ALA A 46 -11.97 -39.18 -26.03
C ALA A 46 -11.84 -38.31 -24.78
N ALA A 47 -11.91 -36.99 -25.00
CA ALA A 47 -12.43 -35.98 -24.09
C ALA A 47 -12.13 -36.11 -22.58
N VAL A 48 -11.02 -35.54 -22.13
CA VAL A 48 -10.98 -34.82 -20.85
C VAL A 48 -10.41 -33.43 -21.12
N ALA A 49 -11.20 -32.64 -21.84
CA ALA A 49 -11.00 -31.21 -21.94
C ALA A 49 -11.96 -30.54 -20.94
N VAL A 50 -11.39 -29.73 -20.05
CA VAL A 50 -12.04 -28.63 -19.33
C VAL A 50 -13.02 -28.99 -18.21
N THR A 51 -12.52 -29.21 -16.99
CA THR A 51 -13.22 -28.85 -15.73
C THR A 51 -12.26 -28.47 -14.59
N LEU A 52 -11.13 -27.82 -14.90
CA LEU A 52 -10.29 -27.12 -13.90
C LEU A 52 -10.19 -25.62 -14.19
N VAL A 53 -11.20 -25.07 -14.84
CA VAL A 53 -11.50 -23.64 -14.83
C VAL A 53 -12.82 -23.54 -14.11
N LEU A 54 -12.84 -23.16 -12.82
CA LEU A 54 -14.05 -22.64 -12.13
C LEU A 54 -13.82 -22.28 -10.65
N TRP A 55 -12.59 -22.31 -10.14
CA TRP A 55 -12.28 -21.78 -8.80
C TRP A 55 -11.06 -20.85 -8.82
N THR A 56 -10.92 -20.02 -9.85
CA THR A 56 -10.25 -18.74 -9.65
C THR A 56 -11.25 -17.87 -8.89
N PRO A 57 -10.96 -17.44 -7.65
CA PRO A 57 -11.82 -16.49 -6.95
C PRO A 57 -12.04 -15.29 -7.88
N THR A 58 -13.28 -15.06 -8.31
CA THR A 58 -13.63 -14.00 -9.26
C THR A 58 -13.54 -12.59 -8.67
N ASN A 59 -13.22 -12.50 -7.38
CA ASN A 59 -12.84 -11.27 -6.71
C ASN A 59 -11.34 -11.37 -6.40
N GLN A 60 -10.50 -10.92 -7.34
CA GLN A 60 -9.13 -10.58 -6.97
C GLN A 60 -9.21 -9.25 -6.23
N ASP A 61 -9.18 -9.31 -4.91
CA ASP A 61 -9.01 -8.13 -4.06
C ASP A 61 -7.71 -7.44 -4.48
N ALA A 62 -7.68 -6.12 -4.61
CA ALA A 62 -6.44 -5.43 -5.01
C ALA A 62 -5.31 -5.62 -3.98
N SER A 63 -5.67 -5.97 -2.75
CA SER A 63 -4.76 -6.43 -1.71
C SER A 63 -3.97 -7.69 -2.08
N ALA A 64 -4.51 -8.58 -2.94
CA ALA A 64 -3.86 -9.83 -3.33
C ALA A 64 -2.62 -9.61 -4.21
N SER A 65 -2.57 -8.49 -4.94
CA SER A 65 -1.46 -8.12 -5.82
C SER A 65 -0.59 -6.98 -5.27
N TRP A 66 -0.84 -6.56 -4.02
CA TRP A 66 -0.14 -5.47 -3.35
C TRP A 66 1.35 -5.76 -3.11
N THR A 67 2.17 -4.71 -3.17
CA THR A 67 3.61 -4.75 -2.83
C THR A 67 4.01 -3.58 -1.93
N ALA A 68 4.99 -3.79 -1.06
CA ALA A 68 5.54 -2.75 -0.18
C ALA A 68 6.28 -1.63 -0.93
N GLU A 69 6.76 -1.91 -2.13
CA GLU A 69 7.34 -0.90 -3.03
C GLU A 69 6.33 -0.54 -4.12
N PRO A 70 6.28 0.75 -4.53
CA PRO A 70 5.47 1.18 -5.65
C PRO A 70 6.01 0.59 -6.95
N ARG A 71 5.13 0.29 -7.90
CA ARG A 71 5.53 -0.15 -9.23
C ARG A 71 5.61 1.04 -10.18
N ALA A 72 6.46 0.92 -11.20
CA ALA A 72 6.43 1.87 -12.31
C ALA A 72 5.04 1.85 -12.96
N PRO A 73 4.43 3.03 -13.20
CA PRO A 73 3.10 3.09 -13.79
C PRO A 73 3.09 2.55 -15.23
N VAL A 74 2.09 1.73 -15.55
CA VAL A 74 1.98 1.07 -16.88
C VAL A 74 1.16 1.93 -17.86
N ASP A 75 0.02 2.47 -17.42
CA ASP A 75 -0.75 3.53 -18.06
C ASP A 75 -1.74 4.11 -17.04
N LEU A 76 -1.55 5.37 -16.64
CA LEU A 76 -2.38 6.04 -15.63
C LEU A 76 -3.47 6.91 -16.25
N ALA A 77 -3.47 7.13 -17.56
CA ALA A 77 -4.38 8.08 -18.19
C ALA A 77 -5.87 7.72 -17.97
N PRO A 78 -6.29 6.45 -18.09
CA PRO A 78 -7.68 6.07 -17.80
C PRO A 78 -8.09 6.35 -16.35
N MET A 79 -7.20 6.07 -15.39
CA MET A 79 -7.46 6.31 -13.97
C MET A 79 -7.55 7.81 -13.66
N ILE A 80 -6.61 8.60 -14.16
CA ILE A 80 -6.62 10.06 -13.98
C ILE A 80 -7.89 10.66 -14.59
N ALA A 81 -8.32 10.19 -15.76
CA ALA A 81 -9.57 10.65 -16.39
C ALA A 81 -10.81 10.28 -15.56
N ALA A 82 -10.86 9.05 -15.02
CA ALA A 82 -11.96 8.62 -14.15
C ALA A 82 -12.03 9.47 -12.87
N CYS A 83 -10.90 9.69 -12.21
CA CYS A 83 -10.81 10.56 -11.04
C CYS A 83 -11.21 12.01 -11.37
N GLY A 84 -10.79 12.52 -12.53
CA GLY A 84 -11.16 13.85 -13.03
C GLY A 84 -12.67 14.02 -13.18
N LYS A 85 -13.36 13.01 -13.72
CA LYS A 85 -14.82 13.01 -13.83
C LYS A 85 -15.50 13.04 -12.45
N THR A 86 -15.00 12.29 -11.47
CA THR A 86 -15.53 12.34 -10.10
C THR A 86 -15.28 13.72 -9.47
N LEU A 87 -14.15 14.38 -9.79
CA LEU A 87 -13.87 15.73 -9.31
C LEU A 87 -14.85 16.74 -9.90
N ASP A 88 -15.16 16.63 -11.20
CA ASP A 88 -16.17 17.46 -11.87
C ASP A 88 -17.55 17.30 -11.23
N GLN A 89 -17.93 16.07 -10.89
CA GLN A 89 -19.19 15.80 -10.19
C GLN A 89 -19.22 16.45 -8.80
N MET A 90 -18.16 16.28 -8.01
CA MET A 90 -18.05 16.91 -6.68
C MET A 90 -18.02 18.44 -6.76
N ASP A 91 -17.48 19.01 -7.83
CA ASP A 91 -17.44 20.44 -8.08
C ASP A 91 -18.82 20.99 -8.49
N ALA A 92 -19.56 20.26 -9.35
CA ALA A 92 -20.93 20.61 -9.72
C ALA A 92 -21.91 20.59 -8.55
N GLU A 93 -21.67 19.72 -7.56
CA GLU A 93 -22.44 19.65 -6.32
C GLU A 93 -21.97 20.67 -5.26
N ARG A 94 -20.91 21.44 -5.52
CA ARG A 94 -20.34 22.38 -4.54
C ARG A 94 -21.23 23.60 -4.36
N GLY A 95 -21.29 24.12 -3.13
CA GLY A 95 -22.15 25.25 -2.79
C GLY A 95 -23.61 24.87 -2.54
N LEU A 96 -24.00 23.63 -2.80
CA LEU A 96 -25.24 23.06 -2.29
C LEU A 96 -25.06 22.75 -0.79
N GLU A 97 -26.06 23.11 0.02
CA GLU A 97 -26.17 22.71 1.44
C GLU A 97 -25.01 23.14 2.36
N GLY A 98 -24.40 24.32 2.14
CA GLY A 98 -23.41 24.86 3.07
C GLY A 98 -22.05 24.15 3.05
N ARG A 99 -21.77 23.36 2.01
CA ARG A 99 -20.43 22.81 1.77
C ARG A 99 -19.44 23.95 1.48
N PRO A 100 -18.24 23.93 2.08
CA PRO A 100 -17.26 24.99 1.88
C PRO A 100 -16.77 25.10 0.43
N VAL A 101 -16.55 26.34 -0.01
CA VAL A 101 -16.29 26.71 -1.41
C VAL A 101 -14.79 26.99 -1.59
N TRP A 102 -13.98 25.94 -1.63
CA TRP A 102 -12.62 26.04 -2.18
C TRP A 102 -12.62 25.54 -3.63
N PRO A 103 -11.75 26.03 -4.53
CA PRO A 103 -11.61 25.51 -5.89
C PRO A 103 -11.26 24.02 -5.92
N ALA A 104 -11.73 23.29 -6.93
CA ALA A 104 -11.41 21.86 -7.06
C ALA A 104 -9.92 21.70 -7.42
N PRO A 105 -9.19 20.79 -6.78
CA PRO A 105 -7.80 20.53 -7.16
C PRO A 105 -7.77 19.85 -8.54
N ARG A 106 -6.87 20.29 -9.43
CA ARG A 106 -6.78 19.79 -10.81
C ARG A 106 -5.39 19.28 -11.19
N GLU A 107 -4.37 19.65 -10.42
CA GLU A 107 -2.99 19.29 -10.72
C GLU A 107 -2.65 17.94 -10.09
N VAL A 108 -2.24 16.97 -10.91
CA VAL A 108 -1.76 15.68 -10.40
C VAL A 108 -0.40 15.89 -9.74
N ALA A 109 -0.34 15.70 -8.43
CA ALA A 109 0.89 15.85 -7.66
C ALA A 109 1.69 14.56 -7.61
N VAL A 110 1.05 13.45 -7.23
CA VAL A 110 1.70 12.15 -7.09
C VAL A 110 0.72 11.03 -7.37
N THR A 111 1.23 9.93 -7.92
CA THR A 111 0.49 8.70 -8.17
C THR A 111 1.22 7.51 -7.56
N ASP A 112 0.47 6.54 -7.02
CA ASP A 112 1.01 5.29 -6.49
C ASP A 112 0.22 4.12 -7.05
N GLN A 113 0.89 3.16 -7.68
CA GLN A 113 0.27 1.95 -8.22
C GLN A 113 0.88 0.72 -7.55
N ARG A 114 0.01 -0.10 -6.95
CA ARG A 114 0.38 -1.38 -6.31
C ARG A 114 -0.70 -2.40 -6.60
N GLY A 115 -0.32 -3.46 -7.31
CA GLY A 115 -1.30 -4.39 -7.83
C GLY A 115 -2.30 -3.68 -8.75
N ASP A 116 -3.58 -3.94 -8.54
CA ASP A 116 -4.66 -3.36 -9.35
C ASP A 116 -5.17 -2.01 -8.81
N MET A 117 -4.74 -1.61 -7.61
CA MET A 117 -5.13 -0.31 -7.05
C MET A 117 -4.13 0.77 -7.44
N THR A 118 -4.70 1.90 -7.88
CA THR A 118 -3.99 3.13 -8.18
C THR A 118 -4.51 4.24 -7.28
N MET A 119 -3.61 5.03 -6.72
CA MET A 119 -3.90 6.27 -6.03
C MET A 119 -3.41 7.46 -6.85
N VAL A 120 -4.20 8.53 -6.85
CA VAL A 120 -3.88 9.79 -7.50
C VAL A 120 -4.17 10.91 -6.52
N VAL A 121 -3.15 11.69 -6.19
CA VAL A 121 -3.30 12.90 -5.39
C VAL A 121 -3.40 14.09 -6.34
N PHE A 122 -4.53 14.77 -6.29
CA PHE A 122 -4.75 16.05 -6.94
C PHE A 122 -4.53 17.18 -5.95
N THR A 123 -3.95 18.27 -6.43
CA THR A 123 -3.65 19.45 -5.63
C THR A 123 -4.14 20.71 -6.34
N GLY A 124 -4.37 21.73 -5.53
CA GLY A 124 -4.70 23.07 -5.94
C GLY A 124 -4.29 24.05 -4.82
N PRO A 125 -4.44 25.37 -5.04
CA PRO A 125 -3.97 26.39 -4.10
C PRO A 125 -4.53 26.22 -2.67
N GLN A 126 -5.78 25.78 -2.58
CA GLN A 126 -6.56 25.73 -1.33
C GLN A 126 -7.12 24.34 -1.02
N SER A 127 -6.83 23.34 -1.87
CA SER A 127 -7.48 22.04 -1.80
C SER A 127 -6.55 20.91 -2.21
N GLU A 128 -6.89 19.71 -1.75
CA GLU A 128 -6.31 18.45 -2.21
C GLU A 128 -7.44 17.43 -2.36
N ALA A 129 -7.25 16.48 -3.26
CA ALA A 129 -8.12 15.32 -3.35
C ALA A 129 -7.28 14.07 -3.53
N LEU A 130 -7.58 13.06 -2.74
CA LEU A 130 -7.08 11.72 -2.93
C LEU A 130 -8.16 10.93 -3.65
N CYS A 131 -7.85 10.49 -4.87
CA CYS A 131 -8.59 9.48 -5.59
C CYS A 131 -7.87 8.12 -5.43
N TRP A 132 -8.62 7.05 -5.23
CA TRP A 132 -8.09 5.69 -5.23
C TRP A 132 -9.05 4.80 -6.00
N GLY A 133 -8.54 3.88 -6.79
CA GLY A 133 -9.42 3.07 -7.63
C GLY A 133 -8.75 1.85 -8.23
N THR A 134 -9.58 0.97 -8.75
CA THR A 134 -9.18 -0.16 -9.59
C THR A 134 -9.78 0.03 -10.99
N PRO A 135 -9.48 -0.82 -11.98
CA PRO A 135 -10.09 -0.70 -13.31
C PRO A 135 -11.64 -0.75 -13.32
N LYS A 136 -12.27 -1.18 -12.21
CA LYS A 136 -13.73 -1.30 -12.09
C LYS A 136 -14.39 -0.08 -11.47
N ASP A 137 -13.76 0.54 -10.48
CA ASP A 137 -14.39 1.60 -9.68
C ASP A 137 -13.36 2.56 -9.07
N VAL A 138 -13.81 3.77 -8.72
CA VAL A 138 -13.00 4.83 -8.11
C VAL A 138 -13.69 5.41 -6.89
N GLY A 139 -12.94 5.61 -5.83
CA GLY A 139 -13.31 6.32 -4.63
C GLY A 139 -12.54 7.63 -4.54
N MET A 140 -13.11 8.63 -3.87
CA MET A 140 -12.45 9.91 -3.68
C MET A 140 -12.75 10.52 -2.33
N SER A 141 -11.77 11.25 -1.81
CA SER A 141 -11.90 12.13 -0.67
C SER A 141 -11.20 13.45 -0.98
N ALA A 142 -11.89 14.58 -0.77
CA ALA A 142 -11.35 15.91 -1.00
C ALA A 142 -11.38 16.73 0.29
N HIS A 143 -10.34 17.53 0.48
CA HIS A 143 -10.14 18.39 1.64
C HIS A 143 -9.67 19.75 1.13
N GLY A 144 -10.04 20.80 1.84
CA GLY A 144 -9.54 22.12 1.53
C GLY A 144 -9.67 23.04 2.72
N SER A 145 -9.10 24.23 2.55
CA SER A 145 -9.13 25.32 3.51
C SER A 145 -9.39 26.62 2.76
N VAL A 146 -9.98 27.59 3.45
CA VAL A 146 -10.11 28.96 2.91
C VAL A 146 -8.74 29.66 2.92
N GLU A 147 -7.84 29.22 3.80
CA GLU A 147 -6.47 29.72 3.89
C GLU A 147 -5.55 28.90 2.98
N GLU A 148 -4.59 29.58 2.35
CA GLU A 148 -3.52 28.91 1.64
C GLU A 148 -2.69 28.05 2.59
N ARG A 149 -2.21 26.90 2.11
CA ARG A 149 -1.34 26.05 2.90
C ARG A 149 -0.01 26.74 3.14
N GLU A 150 0.41 26.78 4.40
CA GLU A 150 1.73 27.30 4.77
C GLU A 150 2.85 26.54 4.02
N PRO A 151 3.82 27.23 3.41
CA PRO A 151 4.97 26.57 2.77
C PRO A 151 5.72 25.61 3.72
N LEU A 152 6.37 24.58 3.16
CA LEU A 152 7.17 23.65 3.98
C LEU A 152 8.32 24.36 4.70
N GLY A 153 8.92 25.37 4.06
CA GLY A 153 10.14 26.03 4.56
C GLY A 153 11.29 25.02 4.63
N ASP A 154 11.98 24.98 5.77
CA ASP A 154 13.09 24.05 6.02
C ASP A 154 12.64 22.66 6.48
N ARG A 155 11.35 22.44 6.72
CA ARG A 155 10.80 21.13 7.14
C ARG A 155 10.97 20.10 6.03
N LEU A 156 11.32 18.87 6.39
CA LEU A 156 11.40 17.77 5.42
C LEU A 156 10.03 17.20 5.05
N PHE A 157 9.02 17.38 5.89
CA PHE A 157 7.65 16.95 5.63
C PHE A 157 6.64 17.78 6.43
N ALA A 158 5.38 17.72 6.01
CA ALA A 158 4.24 18.28 6.75
C ALA A 158 2.96 17.49 6.43
N ASP A 159 1.94 17.65 7.27
CA ASP A 159 0.58 17.15 7.04
C ASP A 159 0.47 15.65 6.73
N LEU A 160 1.29 14.83 7.39
CA LEU A 160 1.12 13.38 7.32
C LEU A 160 -0.25 13.00 7.92
N ALA A 161 -1.14 12.52 7.07
CA ALA A 161 -2.54 12.31 7.40
C ALA A 161 -2.93 10.85 7.12
N PRO A 162 -2.68 9.92 8.07
CA PRO A 162 -3.09 8.54 7.90
C PRO A 162 -4.61 8.38 8.03
N ARG A 163 -5.21 7.65 7.08
CA ARG A 163 -6.61 7.22 7.08
C ARG A 163 -6.63 5.71 7.29
N ILE A 164 -6.89 5.31 8.53
CA ILE A 164 -6.89 3.90 8.92
C ILE A 164 -8.26 3.30 8.65
N GLY A 165 -8.27 2.10 8.10
CA GLY A 165 -9.47 1.28 8.00
C GLY A 165 -10.40 1.67 6.87
N MET A 166 -9.89 2.31 5.82
CA MET A 166 -10.64 2.57 4.60
C MET A 166 -11.01 1.24 3.93
N THR A 167 -12.20 1.16 3.36
CA THR A 167 -12.59 -0.01 2.58
C THR A 167 -12.10 0.18 1.16
N GLU A 168 -11.36 -0.79 0.64
CA GLU A 168 -10.99 -0.82 -0.78
C GLU A 168 -12.26 -0.81 -1.65
N VAL A 169 -12.23 -0.09 -2.78
CA VAL A 169 -13.40 0.06 -3.68
C VAL A 169 -13.93 -1.26 -4.23
N SER A 170 -13.08 -2.28 -4.40
CA SER A 170 -13.44 -3.55 -5.04
C SER A 170 -13.58 -4.75 -4.11
N GLY A 171 -12.96 -4.74 -2.92
CA GLY A 171 -12.62 -5.98 -2.21
C GLY A 171 -13.02 -6.09 -0.75
N GLY A 172 -13.72 -5.09 -0.18
CA GLY A 172 -14.10 -5.11 1.26
C GLY A 172 -12.91 -5.11 2.24
N THR A 173 -11.68 -5.24 1.74
CA THR A 173 -10.45 -5.32 2.52
C THR A 173 -10.18 -3.96 3.15
N SER A 174 -9.82 -3.99 4.43
CA SER A 174 -9.47 -2.79 5.18
C SER A 174 -8.05 -2.37 4.82
N THR A 175 -7.90 -1.14 4.34
CA THR A 175 -6.64 -0.53 3.93
C THR A 175 -6.32 0.68 4.80
N THR A 176 -5.04 0.98 4.93
CA THR A 176 -4.58 2.24 5.50
C THR A 176 -3.91 3.03 4.39
N ILE A 177 -4.27 4.31 4.29
CA ILE A 177 -3.71 5.25 3.32
C ILE A 177 -2.97 6.34 4.08
N LEU A 178 -1.82 6.77 3.59
CA LEU A 178 -1.10 7.91 4.11
C LEU A 178 -0.80 8.87 2.96
N THR A 179 -1.18 10.13 3.14
CA THR A 179 -0.80 11.25 2.28
C THR A 179 -0.06 12.29 3.10
N GLY A 180 0.70 13.16 2.45
CA GLY A 180 1.27 14.35 3.05
C GLY A 180 2.14 15.13 2.09
N ARG A 181 2.80 16.15 2.61
CA ARG A 181 3.75 16.99 1.86
C ARG A 181 5.17 16.63 2.24
N VAL A 182 6.08 16.72 1.27
CA VAL A 182 7.47 16.33 1.42
C VAL A 182 8.40 17.34 0.73
N SER A 183 9.56 17.58 1.33
CA SER A 183 10.58 18.50 0.82
C SER A 183 11.25 17.94 -0.45
N PRO A 184 11.68 18.80 -1.38
CA PRO A 184 12.46 18.39 -2.54
C PRO A 184 13.85 17.82 -2.19
N LYS A 185 14.27 17.90 -0.91
CA LYS A 185 15.49 17.23 -0.43
C LYS A 185 15.32 15.72 -0.24
N VAL A 186 14.09 15.22 -0.25
CA VAL A 186 13.76 13.81 -0.02
C VAL A 186 13.53 13.12 -1.35
N ASP A 187 14.31 12.08 -1.61
CA ASP A 187 14.15 11.24 -2.81
C ASP A 187 13.53 9.87 -2.49
N LYS A 188 13.54 9.45 -1.22
CA LYS A 188 12.87 8.23 -0.76
C LYS A 188 12.25 8.44 0.62
N ALA A 189 11.04 7.91 0.79
CA ALA A 189 10.35 7.87 2.08
C ALA A 189 9.89 6.44 2.37
N VAL A 190 10.15 5.95 3.57
CA VAL A 190 9.72 4.62 4.04
C VAL A 190 8.86 4.79 5.28
N ILE A 191 7.62 4.28 5.23
CA ILE A 191 6.73 4.23 6.37
C ILE A 191 6.94 2.91 7.09
N VAL A 192 7.19 2.98 8.38
CA VAL A 192 7.27 1.81 9.25
C VAL A 192 5.99 1.76 10.06
N THR A 193 5.33 0.62 10.06
CA THR A 193 4.07 0.41 10.76
C THR A 193 4.27 -0.27 12.12
N GLU A 194 3.24 -0.29 12.95
CA GLU A 194 3.23 -1.01 14.24
C GLU A 194 3.42 -2.53 14.08
N ASP A 195 2.98 -3.11 12.96
CA ASP A 195 3.19 -4.51 12.56
C ASP A 195 4.56 -4.77 11.89
N ALA A 196 5.48 -3.82 11.99
CA ALA A 196 6.84 -3.88 11.45
C ALA A 196 6.89 -4.05 9.91
N LEU A 197 5.82 -3.66 9.21
CA LEU A 197 5.83 -3.53 7.76
C LEU A 197 6.60 -2.26 7.39
N GLU A 198 7.51 -2.38 6.42
CA GLU A 198 8.15 -1.23 5.81
C GLU A 198 7.54 -1.00 4.43
N VAL A 199 6.95 0.18 4.22
CA VAL A 199 6.25 0.56 2.99
C VAL A 199 6.94 1.77 2.38
N THR A 200 7.63 1.58 1.27
CA THR A 200 8.22 2.69 0.50
C THR A 200 7.10 3.50 -0.12
N ALA A 201 7.04 4.80 0.08
CA ALA A 201 6.00 5.64 -0.51
C ALA A 201 6.36 6.14 -1.91
N SER A 202 5.34 6.52 -2.68
CA SER A 202 5.54 7.27 -3.93
C SER A 202 5.69 8.76 -3.62
N LEU A 203 6.61 9.43 -4.31
CA LEU A 203 6.90 10.86 -4.19
C LEU A 203 6.66 11.56 -5.52
N GLY A 204 6.15 12.78 -5.50
CA GLY A 204 5.94 13.60 -6.71
C GLY A 204 5.47 15.00 -6.37
N ASN A 205 6.03 16.01 -7.05
CA ASN A 205 5.64 17.43 -6.95
C ASN A 205 5.50 17.96 -5.50
N GLY A 206 6.36 17.50 -4.59
CA GLY A 206 6.32 17.88 -3.17
C GLY A 206 5.26 17.16 -2.33
N TRP A 207 4.71 16.06 -2.84
CA TRP A 207 3.73 15.21 -2.16
C TRP A 207 4.23 13.77 -2.02
N ILE A 208 3.70 13.11 -1.00
CA ILE A 208 3.93 11.70 -0.70
C ILE A 208 2.57 10.99 -0.60
N VAL A 209 2.48 9.79 -1.16
CA VAL A 209 1.31 8.91 -1.00
C VAL A 209 1.73 7.45 -0.91
N THR A 210 1.05 6.69 -0.06
CA THR A 210 1.25 5.24 0.06
C THR A 210 0.04 4.58 0.71
N TRP A 211 -0.05 3.26 0.57
CA TRP A 211 -1.08 2.46 1.23
C TRP A 211 -0.62 1.03 1.49
N TRP A 212 -1.29 0.38 2.44
CA TRP A 212 -1.08 -1.04 2.74
C TRP A 212 -2.40 -1.74 3.14
N PRO A 213 -2.54 -3.05 2.85
CA PRO A 213 -3.74 -3.84 3.12
C PRO A 213 -3.79 -4.33 4.57
N SER A 214 -3.58 -3.43 5.53
CA SER A 214 -3.74 -3.73 6.95
C SER A 214 -4.26 -2.51 7.71
N ARG A 215 -4.76 -2.76 8.93
CA ARG A 215 -5.09 -1.70 9.89
C ARG A 215 -3.90 -1.30 10.76
N GLY A 216 -2.70 -1.85 10.48
CA GLY A 216 -1.46 -1.50 11.17
C GLY A 216 -1.24 0.00 11.05
N LYS A 217 -1.12 0.69 12.19
CA LYS A 217 -0.94 2.13 12.19
C LYS A 217 0.47 2.47 11.74
N PRO A 218 0.68 3.58 11.01
CA PRO A 218 2.03 4.07 10.79
C PRO A 218 2.61 4.52 12.13
N LYS A 219 3.85 4.08 12.39
CA LYS A 219 4.59 4.40 13.60
C LYS A 219 5.57 5.54 13.33
N GLU A 220 6.40 5.39 12.31
CA GLU A 220 7.42 6.35 11.94
C GLU A 220 7.58 6.44 10.42
N VAL A 221 8.14 7.56 9.97
CA VAL A 221 8.59 7.79 8.61
C VAL A 221 10.10 7.98 8.63
N ARG A 222 10.79 7.32 7.69
CA ARG A 222 12.22 7.50 7.43
C ARG A 222 12.39 8.17 6.07
N LEU A 223 13.08 9.30 6.05
CA LEU A 223 13.30 10.12 4.85
C LEU A 223 14.76 10.04 4.44
N TYR A 224 15.00 9.83 3.15
CA TYR A 224 16.35 9.67 2.59
C TYR A 224 16.54 10.63 1.41
N ASP A 225 17.78 11.06 1.20
CA ASP A 225 18.20 11.78 0.00
C ASP A 225 18.48 10.82 -1.18
N GLY A 226 18.85 11.39 -2.33
CA GLY A 226 19.16 10.64 -3.55
C GLY A 226 20.45 9.82 -3.50
N ALA A 227 21.32 10.07 -2.51
CA ALA A 227 22.46 9.21 -2.22
C ALA A 227 22.08 8.04 -1.29
N GLY A 228 20.84 7.99 -0.81
CA GLY A 228 20.35 6.99 0.14
C GLY A 228 20.76 7.28 1.59
N VAL A 229 21.23 8.50 1.89
CA VAL A 229 21.56 8.91 3.26
C VAL A 229 20.27 9.23 4.01
N LEU A 230 20.13 8.68 5.22
CA LEU A 230 19.02 9.00 6.10
C LEU A 230 19.09 10.47 6.53
N LEU A 231 18.08 11.24 6.15
CA LEU A 231 17.93 12.64 6.54
C LEU A 231 17.24 12.78 7.89
N GLU A 232 16.15 12.05 8.10
CA GLU A 232 15.34 12.13 9.31
C GLU A 232 14.53 10.84 9.53
N THR A 233 14.35 10.50 10.81
CA THR A 233 13.33 9.56 11.28
C THR A 233 12.38 10.30 12.20
N ALA A 234 11.09 10.31 11.89
CA ALA A 234 10.09 11.04 12.66
C ALA A 234 8.84 10.20 12.94
N PRO A 235 8.17 10.39 14.09
CA PRO A 235 6.91 9.71 14.37
C PRO A 235 5.81 10.19 13.40
N VAL A 236 4.94 9.28 12.96
CA VAL A 236 3.75 9.66 12.18
C VAL A 236 2.61 9.98 13.16
N PRO A 237 2.05 11.20 13.14
CA PRO A 237 0.96 11.55 14.03
C PRO A 237 -0.31 10.78 13.66
N VAL A 238 -0.75 9.89 14.55
CA VAL A 238 -2.04 9.20 14.42
C VAL A 238 -3.02 9.87 15.37
N ARG A 239 -4.00 10.60 14.83
CA ARG A 239 -5.09 11.14 15.66
C ARG A 239 -5.94 9.97 16.15
N SER A 240 -6.02 9.78 17.47
CA SER A 240 -7.05 8.93 18.08
C SER A 240 -8.40 9.57 17.80
N ARG A 241 -9.24 8.91 16.99
CA ARG A 241 -10.66 9.25 16.91
C ARG A 241 -11.38 8.77 18.15
#